data_AF-A0A6J7IZK8-F1
#
_entry.id   AF-A0A6J7IZK8-F1
#
_cell.length_a   1.000
_cell.length_b   1.000
_cell.length_c   1.000
_cell.angle_alpha   90.00
_cell.angle_beta   90.00
_cell.angle_gamma   90.00
#
_symmetry.space_group_name_H-M   'P 1'
#
loop_
_entity.id
_entity.type
_entity.pdbx_description
1 polymer ?
#
loop_
_entity_poly.entity_id
_entity_poly.type
_entity_poly.pdbx_seq_one_letter_code
_entity_poly.pdbx_strand_id
1 'polypeptide(L)'
;MNHVAYESRGLDEYMRATGRLMRAGYDLAWGPGRHGPGENTFSYFLDRAGYVAEYTTALEQVADWSTWTPRVHPTTPEWSDQWGTACARNPEPFLGPHDAGLFDPPPV
;
A
#
# COMPACT_ATOMS: atom_id res chain seq x y z
N MET A 1 4.25 7.33 -11.05
CA MET A 1 3.51 6.25 -10.35
C MET A 1 3.88 6.31 -8.87
N ASN A 2 2.92 6.16 -7.93
CA ASN A 2 3.24 6.12 -6.49
C ASN A 2 3.58 4.69 -6.03
N HIS A 3 2.64 3.76 -6.15
CA HIS A 3 2.82 2.34 -5.85
C HIS A 3 1.82 1.48 -6.65
N VAL A 4 2.03 0.16 -6.63
CA VAL A 4 1.06 -0.84 -7.08
C VAL A 4 0.76 -1.79 -5.94
N ALA A 5 -0.52 -2.04 -5.66
CA ALA A 5 -0.97 -2.93 -4.59
C ALA A 5 -1.39 -4.31 -5.12
N TYR A 6 -1.05 -5.34 -4.34
CA TYR A 6 -1.34 -6.75 -4.62
C TYR A 6 -2.14 -7.34 -3.46
N GLU A 7 -3.38 -7.74 -3.75
CA GLU A 7 -4.28 -8.29 -2.75
C GLU A 7 -3.92 -9.74 -2.39
N SER A 8 -3.81 -9.99 -1.09
CA SER A 8 -3.66 -11.31 -0.47
C SER A 8 -5.01 -11.84 0.00
N ARG A 9 -5.13 -13.16 0.11
CA ARG A 9 -6.40 -13.85 0.43
C ARG A 9 -6.94 -13.53 1.82
N GLY A 10 -6.06 -13.15 2.75
CA GLY A 10 -6.40 -12.85 4.13
C GLY A 10 -5.19 -12.36 4.91
N LEU A 11 -5.41 -12.12 6.21
CA LEU A 11 -4.40 -11.56 7.11
C LEU A 11 -3.17 -12.46 7.25
N ASP A 12 -3.36 -13.79 7.28
CA ASP A 12 -2.26 -14.73 7.41
C ASP A 12 -1.36 -14.74 6.17
N GLU A 13 -1.95 -14.75 4.97
CA GLU A 13 -1.20 -14.65 3.71
C GLU A 13 -0.48 -13.31 3.59
N TYR A 14 -1.14 -12.21 3.96
CA TYR A 14 -0.56 -10.88 4.01
C TYR A 14 0.68 -10.85 4.94
N MET A 15 0.56 -11.30 6.19
CA MET A 15 1.68 -11.33 7.14
C MET A 15 2.80 -12.28 6.68
N ARG A 16 2.44 -13.42 6.06
CA ARG A 16 3.41 -14.36 5.50
C ARG A 16 4.18 -13.74 4.32
N ALA A 17 3.51 -12.98 3.44
CA ALA A 17 4.12 -12.28 2.32
C ALA A 17 5.08 -11.19 2.81
N THR A 18 4.63 -10.35 3.75
CA THR A 18 5.45 -9.31 4.40
C THR A 18 6.70 -9.92 5.02
N GLY A 19 6.55 -10.94 5.86
CA GLY A 19 7.70 -11.61 6.49
C GLY A 19 8.63 -12.31 5.50
N ARG A 20 8.12 -12.78 4.36
CA ARG A 20 8.95 -13.40 3.30
C ARG A 20 9.86 -12.36 2.64
N LEU A 21 9.35 -11.17 2.32
CA LEU A 21 10.17 -10.11 1.74
C LEU A 21 11.22 -9.59 2.71
N MET A 22 10.85 -9.37 3.97
CA MET A 22 11.81 -8.98 5.01
C MET A 22 12.94 -9.99 5.16
N ARG A 23 12.64 -11.30 5.22
CA ARG A 23 13.68 -12.35 5.28
C ARG A 23 14.52 -12.47 4.01
N ALA A 24 13.99 -12.03 2.87
CA ALA A 24 14.74 -11.96 1.61
C ALA A 24 15.63 -10.70 1.52
N GLY A 25 15.65 -9.86 2.55
CA GLY A 25 16.49 -8.66 2.62
C GLY A 25 15.88 -7.43 1.94
N TYR A 26 14.56 -7.42 1.68
CA TYR A 26 13.87 -6.23 1.24
C TYR A 26 13.44 -5.40 2.44
N ASP A 27 13.77 -4.11 2.40
CA ASP A 27 13.39 -3.18 3.45
C ASP A 27 11.89 -2.87 3.38
N LEU A 28 11.24 -2.98 4.55
CA LEU A 28 9.87 -2.58 4.72
C LEU A 28 9.83 -1.05 4.80
N ALA A 29 9.33 -0.43 3.73
CA ALA A 29 9.29 1.01 3.58
C ALA A 29 8.25 1.68 4.48
N TRP A 30 7.09 1.02 4.66
CA TRP A 30 6.07 1.41 5.63
C TRP A 30 5.12 0.24 5.92
N GLY A 31 4.76 0.04 7.19
CA GLY A 31 3.90 -1.05 7.67
C GLY A 31 4.60 -2.00 8.65
N PRO A 32 4.04 -3.19 8.93
CA PRO A 32 2.66 -3.56 8.61
C PRO A 32 1.67 -2.66 9.38
N GLY A 33 0.53 -2.33 8.79
CA GLY A 33 -0.49 -1.49 9.43
C GLY A 33 -1.86 -1.65 8.76
N ARG A 34 -2.83 -0.84 9.17
CA ARG A 34 -4.20 -0.82 8.60
C ARG A 34 -4.66 0.60 8.31
N HIS A 35 -5.08 0.85 7.08
CA HIS A 35 -5.64 2.15 6.69
C HIS A 35 -7.05 2.32 7.24
N GLY A 36 -7.42 3.56 7.59
CA GLY A 36 -8.81 3.89 7.87
C GLY A 36 -9.66 3.98 6.59
N PRO A 37 -9.26 4.75 5.56
CA PRO A 37 -9.94 4.72 4.27
C PRO A 37 -9.80 3.35 3.61
N GLY A 38 -10.92 2.68 3.33
CA GLY A 38 -10.94 1.35 2.71
C GLY A 38 -10.66 0.19 3.66
N GLU A 39 -10.27 0.44 4.91
CA GLU A 39 -10.11 -0.56 5.98
C GLU A 39 -9.12 -1.71 5.66
N ASN A 40 -8.29 -1.57 4.62
CA ASN A 40 -7.35 -2.58 4.19
C ASN A 40 -6.04 -2.53 4.98
N THR A 41 -5.39 -3.68 5.10
CA THR A 41 -4.01 -3.72 5.62
C THR A 41 -3.01 -3.23 4.58
N PHE A 42 -1.84 -2.79 5.01
CA PHE A 42 -0.77 -2.36 4.10
C PHE A 42 0.62 -2.85 4.54
N SER A 43 1.49 -3.12 3.58
CA SER A 43 2.93 -3.32 3.76
C SER A 43 3.63 -2.91 2.47
N TYR A 44 4.35 -1.80 2.53
CA TYR A 44 5.05 -1.20 1.39
C TYR A 44 6.50 -1.65 1.33
N PHE A 45 6.96 -2.03 0.14
CA PHE A 45 8.34 -2.42 -0.13
C PHE A 45 8.86 -1.69 -1.37
N LEU A 46 10.13 -1.29 -1.33
CA LEU A 46 10.82 -0.77 -2.50
C LEU A 46 11.41 -1.92 -3.31
N ASP A 47 11.13 -1.96 -4.61
CA ASP A 47 11.79 -2.90 -5.51
C ASP A 47 13.16 -2.37 -5.96
N ARG A 48 13.89 -3.19 -6.74
CA ARG A 48 15.24 -2.81 -7.21
C ARG A 48 15.23 -1.75 -8.31
N ALA A 49 14.09 -1.51 -8.95
CA ALA A 49 13.90 -0.47 -9.96
C ALA A 49 13.42 0.85 -9.35
N GLY A 50 13.22 0.91 -8.03
CA GLY A 50 12.76 2.09 -7.31
C GLY A 50 11.25 2.28 -7.31
N TYR A 51 10.47 1.27 -7.73
CA TYR A 51 9.00 1.28 -7.61
C TYR A 51 8.56 0.70 -6.27
N VAL A 52 7.40 1.13 -5.80
CA VAL A 52 6.83 0.66 -4.54
C VAL A 52 5.75 -0.37 -4.79
N ALA A 53 5.90 -1.54 -4.17
CA ALA A 53 4.89 -2.60 -4.14
C ALA A 53 4.23 -2.64 -2.76
N GLU A 54 2.90 -2.70 -2.74
CA GLU A 54 2.12 -2.88 -1.52
C GLU A 54 1.54 -4.31 -1.47
N TYR A 55 1.72 -5.01 -0.36
CA TYR A 55 0.86 -6.15 -0.02
C TYR A 55 -0.29 -5.68 0.83
N THR A 56 -1.51 -6.02 0.42
CA THR A 56 -2.75 -5.60 1.10
C THR A 56 -3.72 -6.76 1.22
N THR A 57 -4.72 -6.65 2.09
CA THR A 57 -5.90 -7.52 2.14
C THR A 57 -7.06 -6.82 2.82
N ALA A 58 -8.27 -7.39 2.69
CA ALA A 58 -9.48 -6.95 3.36
C ALA A 58 -9.94 -5.52 3.00
N LEU A 59 -9.74 -5.12 1.73
CA LEU A 59 -10.29 -3.87 1.22
C LEU A 59 -11.82 -3.90 1.27
N GLU A 60 -12.42 -2.83 1.80
CA GLU A 60 -13.85 -2.63 1.90
C GLU A 60 -14.52 -2.90 0.55
N GLN A 61 -15.41 -3.91 0.53
CA GLN A 61 -16.22 -4.23 -0.63
C GLN A 61 -17.54 -3.48 -0.52
N VAL A 62 -17.86 -2.66 -1.51
CA VAL A 62 -19.15 -1.97 -1.59
C VAL A 62 -20.19 -2.94 -2.15
N ALA A 63 -21.03 -3.48 -1.27
CA ALA A 63 -22.08 -4.44 -1.65
C ALA A 63 -23.22 -3.80 -2.45
N ASP A 64 -23.61 -2.57 -2.10
CA ASP A 64 -24.65 -1.82 -2.79
C ASP A 64 -24.24 -0.35 -2.98
N TRP A 65 -23.88 -0.03 -4.22
CA TRP A 65 -23.47 1.30 -4.64
C TRP A 65 -24.58 2.36 -4.56
N SER A 66 -25.85 1.97 -4.49
CA SER A 66 -26.96 2.92 -4.36
C SER A 66 -27.08 3.52 -2.96
N THR A 67 -26.58 2.81 -1.95
CA THR A 67 -26.57 3.24 -0.54
C THR A 67 -25.22 3.77 -0.07
N TRP A 68 -24.16 3.47 -0.81
CA TRP A 68 -22.82 3.90 -0.45
C TRP A 68 -22.63 5.39 -0.75
N THR A 69 -22.06 6.12 0.20
CA THR A 69 -21.74 7.54 0.05
C THR A 69 -20.27 7.79 0.37
N PRO A 70 -19.55 8.60 -0.43
CA PRO A 70 -18.18 8.97 -0.15
C PRO A 70 -18.10 9.77 1.16
N ARG A 71 -16.96 9.63 1.85
CA ARG A 71 -16.71 10.26 3.16
C ARG A 71 -15.42 11.06 3.09
N VAL A 72 -15.37 12.15 3.86
CA VAL A 72 -14.12 12.89 4.09
C VAL A 72 -13.50 12.33 5.37
N HIS A 73 -12.33 11.73 5.24
CA HIS A 73 -11.58 11.19 6.37
C HIS A 73 -10.63 12.26 6.95
N PRO A 74 -10.41 12.30 8.27
CA PRO A 74 -9.41 13.17 8.87
C PRO A 74 -8.00 12.84 8.37
N THR A 75 -7.20 13.88 8.10
CA THR A 75 -5.80 13.74 7.73
C THR A 75 -4.92 13.65 8.98
N THR A 76 -5.08 12.58 9.77
CA THR A 76 -4.28 12.34 10.98
C THR A 76 -3.49 11.02 10.89
N PRO A 77 -2.41 10.85 11.67
CA PRO A 77 -1.62 9.62 11.68
C PRO A 77 -2.46 8.36 11.96
N GLU A 78 -3.45 8.46 12.85
CA GLU A 78 -4.31 7.34 13.28
C GLU A 78 -5.28 6.89 12.18
N TRP A 79 -5.66 7.80 11.26
CA TRP A 79 -6.44 7.44 10.08
C TRP A 79 -5.57 6.88 8.95
N SER A 80 -4.27 7.17 8.97
CA SER A 80 -3.30 6.58 8.04
C SER A 80 -2.90 5.17 8.47
N ASP A 81 -2.70 4.95 9.78
CA ASP A 81 -2.46 3.65 10.40
C ASP A 81 -3.24 3.50 11.72
N GLN A 82 -4.36 2.79 11.65
CA GLN A 82 -5.23 2.51 12.80
C GLN A 82 -4.59 1.58 13.82
N TRP A 83 -3.67 0.71 13.40
CA TRP A 83 -3.01 -0.24 14.30
C TRP A 83 -1.84 0.39 15.06
N GLY A 84 -1.26 1.47 14.51
CA GLY A 84 -0.07 2.10 15.07
C GLY A 84 1.16 1.17 15.08
N THR A 85 1.16 0.14 14.22
CA THR A 85 2.20 -0.88 14.14
C THR A 85 3.23 -0.57 13.07
N ALA A 86 2.95 0.38 12.18
CA ALA A 86 3.86 0.73 11.12
C ALA A 86 5.13 1.39 11.66
N CYS A 87 6.27 1.08 11.04
CA CYS A 87 7.53 1.76 11.31
C CYS A 87 7.43 3.28 11.00
N ALA A 88 8.38 4.06 11.52
CA ALA A 88 8.50 5.46 11.17
C ALA A 88 8.65 5.61 9.65
N ARG A 89 7.66 6.22 9.01
CA ARG A 89 7.65 6.43 7.57
C ARG A 89 8.76 7.40 7.19
N ASN A 90 9.50 7.08 6.12
CA ASN A 90 10.42 8.05 5.50
C ASN A 90 9.62 9.31 5.10
N PRO A 91 10.03 10.52 5.52
CA PRO A 91 9.35 11.75 5.14
C PRO A 91 9.36 12.01 3.64
N GLU A 92 10.32 11.44 2.90
CA GLU A 92 10.34 11.52 1.45
C GLU A 92 9.15 10.75 0.85
N PRO A 93 8.37 11.36 -0.07
CA PRO A 93 7.26 10.67 -0.71
C PRO A 93 7.75 9.46 -1.51
N PHE A 94 6.92 8.42 -1.59
CA PHE A 94 7.09 7.29 -2.51
C PHE A 94 6.96 7.80 -3.96
N LEU A 95 8.04 8.38 -4.47
CA LEU A 95 8.18 8.78 -5.85
C LEU A 95 8.99 7.70 -6.53
N GLY A 96 8.30 6.81 -7.24
CA GLY A 96 8.98 6.03 -8.27
C GLY A 96 9.65 6.96 -9.28
N PRO A 97 10.52 6.43 -10.17
CA PRO A 97 11.15 7.24 -11.21
C PRO A 97 10.10 8.01 -12.02
N HIS A 98 10.46 9.23 -12.43
CA HIS A 98 9.62 10.03 -13.30
C HIS A 98 9.27 9.26 -14.57
N ASP A 99 8.03 9.40 -15.03
CA ASP A 99 7.63 8.84 -16.32
C ASP A 99 8.37 9.59 -17.44
N ALA A 100 9.28 8.87 -18.10
CA ALA A 100 10.13 9.43 -19.15
C ALA A 100 9.45 9.42 -20.53
N GLY A 101 8.32 8.72 -20.69
CA GLY A 101 7.63 8.52 -21.97
C GLY A 101 6.25 9.20 -21.97
N LEU A 102 6.17 10.45 -21.51
CA LEU A 102 4.90 11.16 -21.49
C LEU A 102 4.31 11.25 -22.92
N PHE A 103 3.20 10.55 -23.14
CA PHE A 103 2.53 10.36 -24.45
C PHE A 103 3.23 9.41 -25.44
N ASP A 104 4.25 8.67 -25.02
CA ASP A 104 4.89 7.62 -25.80
C ASP A 104 4.44 6.23 -25.30
N PRO A 105 3.93 5.34 -26.17
CA PRO A 105 3.58 4.00 -25.76
C PRO A 105 4.83 3.19 -25.36
N PRO A 106 4.68 2.16 -24.51
CA PRO A 106 5.78 1.25 -24.22
C PRO A 106 6.27 0.56 -25.50
N PRO A 107 7.57 0.22 -25.61
CA PRO A 107 8.09 -0.57 -26.73
C PRO A 107 7.32 -1.87 -26.89
N VAL A 108 7.08 -2.28 -28.15
CA VAL A 108 6.50 -3.58 -28.52
C VAL A 108 7.52 -4.70 -28.48
#